data_AF-A0AAE4S9R3-F1
#
_entry.id   AF-A0AAE4S9R3-F1
#
_cell.length_a   1.000
_cell.length_b   1.000
_cell.length_c   1.000
_cell.angle_alpha   90.00
_cell.angle_beta   90.00
_cell.angle_gamma   90.00
#
_symmetry.space_group_name_H-M   'P 1'
#
loop_
_entity.id
_entity.type
_entity.pdbx_description
1 polymer ?
#
loop_
_entity_poly.entity_id
_entity_poly.type
_entity_poly.pdbx_seq_one_letter_code
_entity_poly.pdbx_strand_id
1 'polypeptide(L)'
;MHIMEGFLPGPWWQIWTIIAAVCVVAGIAAFTKLVRQRPETLPLLGLAGAFVFILSSLKIPSLGSSSHPTGTGFGSVLFGPAITSVFCTVVLVFQALFLAHGGLTTLGANIVAMGIIGPLAACMIFRFGHLITPEFSVRSFTITMFSAAAAADLATYAMTSLQLALAYPAADGGILATFLLYIGIFGITQIPLAVVEGIAIVLLMRLVITVKPEIFVSLGILSRTETKTLGGVCDADAALPNSRKWLWVGILVVLITAILAFSFAVYGTQPGTDDIVAGTLEGAGVVPWFEAGSLFSEEMHGWLFALQAAIGTVIVIACLYWLRYRTSCAKGRCGEQKHTIFDEHILDDAAMASPLRHVPAWLKLVLCVASIIIAVTSPLPYVPLFIAGVMIAASFILAKVSLHLYASLLMIPVAFAGTGALVILFITGGGETLADLFTIGPLHLSITTNSVALSFLVLSRTLAGMCCLFFLALTTPMTSLFEVLKSLRFPQEFVDLAMLIYRYIFVFIGEAISIHNAQVMRGGYGSFRNWISSFSMLASMLFIRSWDRGEAIFLSMDSRCYDGCMVLPEEESRATPVSVFAVTMFLVAAFLLLIFEWRFV
;
A
#
# COMPACT_ATOMS: atom_id res chain seq x y z
N MET A 1 4.50 1.15 -2.31
CA MET A 1 4.46 0.24 -1.14
C MET A 1 3.96 0.99 0.10
N HIS A 2 3.31 0.30 1.04
CA HIS A 2 2.87 0.91 2.30
C HIS A 2 4.01 0.97 3.32
N ILE A 3 4.02 2.00 4.15
CA ILE A 3 4.85 2.05 5.36
C ILE A 3 4.18 1.19 6.43
N MET A 4 4.93 0.23 6.98
CA MET A 4 4.42 -0.75 7.96
C MET A 4 4.15 -0.13 9.33
N GLU A 5 3.23 -0.73 10.08
CA GLU A 5 2.89 -0.35 11.45
C GLU A 5 4.12 -0.23 12.36
N GLY A 6 4.21 0.85 13.15
CA GLY A 6 5.30 1.07 14.10
C GLY A 6 6.66 1.41 13.51
N PHE A 7 6.75 1.56 12.18
CA PHE A 7 8.00 1.93 11.50
C PHE A 7 8.29 3.43 11.49
N LEU A 8 7.30 4.30 11.73
CA LEU A 8 7.56 5.75 11.84
C LEU A 8 7.65 6.15 13.31
N PRO A 9 8.77 6.78 13.75
CA PRO A 9 8.89 7.26 15.11
C PRO A 9 8.05 8.53 15.32
N GLY A 10 7.77 8.87 16.57
CA GLY A 10 7.28 10.22 16.92
C GLY A 10 8.40 11.25 16.72
N PRO A 11 8.11 12.47 16.23
CA PRO A 11 6.79 13.04 15.95
C PRO A 11 6.25 12.78 14.52
N TRP A 12 6.97 12.06 13.67
CA TRP A 12 6.64 11.95 12.24
C TRP A 12 5.28 11.32 11.96
N TRP A 13 4.92 10.22 12.62
CA TRP A 13 3.59 9.60 12.41
C TRP A 13 2.45 10.56 12.79
N GLN A 14 2.64 11.45 13.77
CA GLN A 14 1.66 12.44 14.22
C GLN A 14 1.51 13.55 13.17
N ILE A 15 2.64 14.07 12.68
CA ILE A 15 2.67 15.12 11.65
C ILE A 15 1.92 14.65 10.40
N TRP A 16 2.25 13.45 9.89
CA TRP A 16 1.59 12.91 8.71
C TRP A 16 0.10 12.62 8.94
N THR A 17 -0.29 12.19 10.14
CA THR A 17 -1.69 11.99 10.51
C THR A 17 -2.47 13.31 10.50
N ILE A 18 -1.88 14.40 11.02
CA ILE A 18 -2.51 15.73 11.00
C ILE A 18 -2.68 16.22 9.56
N ILE A 19 -1.64 16.11 8.72
CA ILE A 19 -1.69 16.51 7.30
C ILE A 19 -2.77 15.70 6.56
N ALA A 20 -2.79 14.37 6.75
CA ALA A 20 -3.80 13.50 6.17
C ALA A 20 -5.21 13.90 6.62
N ALA A 21 -5.40 14.14 7.93
CA ALA A 21 -6.72 14.45 8.50
C ALA A 21 -7.31 15.73 7.89
N VAL A 22 -6.52 16.79 7.70
CA VAL A 22 -7.02 18.04 7.08
C VAL A 22 -7.56 17.78 5.67
N CYS A 23 -6.80 17.07 4.85
CA CYS A 23 -7.18 16.75 3.48
C CYS A 23 -8.36 15.78 3.41
N VAL A 24 -8.38 14.74 4.26
CA VAL A 24 -9.46 13.74 4.30
C VAL A 24 -10.76 14.35 4.81
N VAL A 25 -10.73 15.22 5.83
CA VAL A 25 -11.93 15.91 6.31
C VAL A 25 -12.51 16.82 5.22
N ALA A 26 -11.67 17.54 4.47
CA ALA A 26 -12.11 18.31 3.31
C ALA A 26 -12.69 17.40 2.21
N GLY A 27 -12.06 16.26 1.96
CA GLY A 27 -12.55 15.22 1.04
C GLY A 27 -13.93 14.68 1.46
N ILE A 28 -14.10 14.34 2.74
CA ILE A 28 -15.36 13.85 3.31
C ILE A 28 -16.46 14.91 3.16
N ALA A 29 -16.16 16.19 3.41
CA ALA A 29 -17.13 17.26 3.22
C ALA A 29 -17.57 17.39 1.75
N ALA A 30 -16.63 17.33 0.81
CA ALA A 30 -16.93 17.36 -0.63
C ALA A 30 -17.73 16.14 -1.08
N PHE A 31 -17.35 14.95 -0.60
CA PHE A 31 -18.04 13.69 -0.85
C PHE A 31 -19.46 13.70 -0.30
N THR A 32 -19.65 14.12 0.95
CA THR A 32 -20.96 14.22 1.61
C THR A 32 -21.88 15.16 0.82
N LYS A 33 -21.34 16.29 0.35
CA LYS A 33 -22.09 17.23 -0.49
C LYS A 33 -22.51 16.58 -1.82
N LEU A 34 -21.63 15.81 -2.47
CA LEU A 34 -21.95 15.12 -3.72
C LEU A 34 -23.05 14.07 -3.51
N VAL A 35 -22.92 13.21 -2.51
CA VAL A 35 -23.88 12.13 -2.24
C VAL A 35 -25.25 12.67 -1.88
N ARG A 36 -25.34 13.76 -1.10
CA ARG A 36 -26.62 14.42 -0.80
C ARG A 36 -27.29 15.04 -2.02
N GLN A 37 -26.51 15.48 -3.01
CA GLN A 37 -27.05 16.04 -4.25
C GLN A 37 -27.42 14.96 -5.27
N ARG A 38 -26.71 13.83 -5.26
CA ARG A 38 -26.87 12.71 -6.18
C ARG A 38 -26.71 11.38 -5.44
N PRO A 39 -27.74 10.91 -4.71
CA PRO A 39 -27.69 9.66 -3.94
C PRO A 39 -27.32 8.43 -4.78
N GLU A 40 -27.64 8.45 -6.07
CA GLU A 40 -27.28 7.43 -7.06
C GLU A 40 -25.76 7.21 -7.21
N THR A 41 -24.94 8.18 -6.80
CA THR A 41 -23.48 8.08 -6.88
C THR A 41 -22.88 7.20 -5.78
N LEU A 42 -23.56 7.02 -4.65
CA LEU A 42 -23.00 6.31 -3.49
C LEU A 42 -22.72 4.82 -3.77
N PRO A 43 -23.66 4.03 -4.36
CA PRO A 43 -23.37 2.66 -4.77
C PRO A 43 -22.22 2.57 -5.77
N LEU A 44 -22.14 3.49 -6.73
CA LEU A 44 -21.10 3.53 -7.75
C LEU A 44 -19.72 3.83 -7.15
N LEU A 45 -19.65 4.75 -6.19
CA LEU A 45 -18.41 5.08 -5.47
C LEU A 45 -17.94 3.93 -4.57
N GLY A 46 -18.87 3.26 -3.86
CA GLY A 46 -18.53 2.09 -3.05
C GLY A 46 -17.99 0.95 -3.92
N LEU A 47 -18.56 0.82 -5.12
CA LEU A 47 -18.16 -0.15 -6.10
C LEU A 47 -16.78 0.14 -6.71
N ALA A 48 -16.51 1.40 -7.04
CA ALA A 48 -15.20 1.84 -7.47
C ALA A 48 -14.13 1.64 -6.38
N GLY A 49 -14.45 1.94 -5.12
CA GLY A 49 -13.54 1.71 -3.99
C GLY A 49 -13.22 0.23 -3.80
N ALA A 50 -14.22 -0.66 -3.89
CA ALA A 50 -13.99 -2.11 -3.83
C ALA A 50 -13.20 -2.63 -5.03
N PHE A 51 -13.39 -2.03 -6.21
CA PHE A 51 -12.64 -2.39 -7.40
C PHE A 51 -11.17 -2.01 -7.24
N VAL A 52 -10.88 -0.80 -6.73
CA VAL A 52 -9.52 -0.36 -6.40
C VAL A 52 -8.88 -1.27 -5.35
N PHE A 53 -9.63 -1.65 -4.30
CA PHE A 53 -9.15 -2.59 -3.29
C PHE A 53 -8.74 -3.93 -3.91
N ILE A 54 -9.57 -4.51 -4.78
CA ILE A 54 -9.26 -5.83 -5.37
C ILE A 54 -8.18 -5.72 -6.42
N LEU A 55 -8.18 -4.65 -7.23
CA LEU A 55 -7.08 -4.39 -8.13
C LEU A 55 -5.77 -4.41 -7.32
N SER A 56 -5.75 -3.76 -6.16
CA SER A 56 -4.61 -3.78 -5.23
C SER A 56 -4.37 -5.08 -4.47
N SER A 57 -5.25 -6.08 -4.54
CA SER A 57 -4.99 -7.41 -4.00
C SER A 57 -4.53 -8.40 -5.09
N LEU A 58 -4.76 -8.09 -6.37
CA LEU A 58 -4.30 -8.93 -7.49
C LEU A 58 -2.77 -8.88 -7.62
N LYS A 59 -2.16 -10.07 -7.71
CA LYS A 59 -0.70 -10.22 -7.84
C LYS A 59 -0.28 -10.07 -9.30
N ILE A 60 0.48 -9.03 -9.60
CA ILE A 60 1.12 -8.84 -10.91
C ILE A 60 2.58 -9.32 -10.81
N PRO A 61 3.06 -10.19 -11.72
CA PRO A 61 4.45 -10.59 -11.77
C PRO A 61 5.31 -9.37 -12.16
N SER A 62 6.09 -8.88 -11.21
CA SER A 62 7.16 -7.90 -11.43
C SER A 62 8.52 -8.60 -11.22
N LEU A 63 9.61 -8.05 -11.77
CA LEU A 63 10.96 -8.65 -11.75
C LEU A 63 11.36 -9.16 -10.35
N GLY A 64 11.15 -10.45 -10.09
CA GLY A 64 11.48 -11.10 -8.81
C GLY A 64 10.57 -10.82 -7.62
N SER A 65 9.51 -10.00 -7.76
CA SER A 65 8.58 -9.66 -6.66
C SER A 65 7.10 -9.72 -7.07
N SER A 66 6.25 -10.12 -6.13
CA SER A 66 4.79 -10.01 -6.25
C SER A 66 4.38 -8.59 -5.89
N SER A 67 4.16 -7.75 -6.91
CA SER A 67 3.71 -6.37 -6.71
C SER A 67 2.22 -6.24 -6.97
N HIS A 68 1.59 -5.28 -6.31
CA HIS A 68 0.16 -5.02 -6.36
C HIS A 68 -0.10 -3.63 -6.95
N PRO A 69 -1.00 -3.49 -7.93
CA PRO A 69 -1.29 -2.19 -8.52
C PRO A 69 -2.05 -1.32 -7.52
N THR A 70 -1.77 -0.02 -7.46
CA THR A 70 -2.36 0.88 -6.46
C THR A 70 -3.76 1.37 -6.83
N GLY A 71 -4.08 1.45 -8.13
CA GLY A 71 -5.36 1.95 -8.64
C GLY A 71 -5.59 3.45 -8.41
N THR A 72 -4.59 4.17 -7.91
CA THR A 72 -4.70 5.59 -7.53
C THR A 72 -4.91 6.50 -8.73
N GLY A 73 -4.20 6.24 -9.83
CA GLY A 73 -4.37 6.96 -11.10
C GLY A 73 -5.76 6.75 -11.72
N PHE A 74 -6.28 5.52 -11.66
CA PHE A 74 -7.62 5.17 -12.14
C PHE A 74 -8.71 5.93 -11.37
N GLY A 75 -8.67 5.87 -10.04
CA GLY A 75 -9.63 6.54 -9.17
C GLY A 75 -9.63 8.05 -9.34
N SER A 76 -8.44 8.66 -9.43
CA SER A 76 -8.30 10.12 -9.55
C SER A 76 -8.84 10.66 -10.87
N VAL A 77 -8.63 9.96 -11.98
CA VAL A 77 -9.15 10.39 -13.29
C VAL A 77 -10.67 10.32 -13.34
N LEU A 78 -11.28 9.31 -12.71
CA LEU A 78 -12.74 9.13 -12.74
C LEU A 78 -13.49 10.02 -11.75
N PHE A 79 -13.00 10.13 -10.52
CA PHE A 79 -13.74 10.76 -9.42
C PHE A 79 -13.08 12.03 -8.89
N GLY A 80 -11.89 12.36 -9.38
CA GLY A 80 -11.10 13.48 -8.89
C GLY A 80 -10.37 13.19 -7.58
N PRO A 81 -9.38 14.02 -7.22
CA PRO A 81 -8.49 13.76 -6.08
C PRO A 81 -9.19 13.83 -4.72
N ALA A 82 -10.20 14.72 -4.57
CA ALA A 82 -10.91 14.87 -3.30
C ALA A 82 -11.70 13.60 -2.92
N ILE A 83 -12.49 13.05 -3.85
CA ILE A 83 -13.26 11.83 -3.61
C ILE A 83 -12.34 10.61 -3.51
N THR A 84 -11.27 10.59 -4.33
CA THR A 84 -10.25 9.54 -4.27
C THR A 84 -9.58 9.46 -2.92
N SER A 85 -9.30 10.59 -2.27
CA SER A 85 -8.75 10.59 -0.91
C SER A 85 -9.67 9.91 0.12
N VAL A 86 -10.99 10.00 -0.06
CA VAL A 86 -11.99 9.44 0.87
C VAL A 86 -12.06 7.93 0.73
N PHE A 87 -12.33 7.40 -0.47
CA PHE A 87 -12.39 5.93 -0.61
C PHE A 87 -11.00 5.30 -0.49
N CYS A 88 -9.91 5.98 -0.86
CA CYS A 88 -8.55 5.49 -0.62
C CYS A 88 -8.25 5.36 0.89
N THR A 89 -8.74 6.30 1.71
CA THR A 89 -8.67 6.17 3.17
C THR A 89 -9.38 4.91 3.66
N VAL A 90 -10.60 4.65 3.17
CA VAL A 90 -11.34 3.42 3.51
C VAL A 90 -10.57 2.17 3.04
N VAL A 91 -10.08 2.16 1.81
CA VAL A 91 -9.28 1.07 1.22
C VAL A 91 -8.02 0.81 2.06
N LEU A 92 -7.28 1.85 2.47
CA LEU A 92 -6.08 1.72 3.30
C LEU A 92 -6.39 1.19 4.70
N VAL A 93 -7.51 1.60 5.31
CA VAL A 93 -7.97 1.02 6.58
C VAL A 93 -8.28 -0.46 6.40
N PHE A 94 -8.95 -0.86 5.33
CA PHE A 94 -9.21 -2.26 5.03
C PHE A 94 -7.93 -3.04 4.71
N GLN A 95 -6.96 -2.46 4.01
CA GLN A 95 -5.67 -3.12 3.77
C GLN A 95 -4.89 -3.32 5.07
N ALA A 96 -4.91 -2.34 5.98
CA ALA A 96 -4.25 -2.44 7.29
C ALA A 96 -4.88 -3.53 8.17
N LEU A 97 -6.21 -3.69 8.11
CA LEU A 97 -6.94 -4.61 8.98
C LEU A 97 -7.15 -6.01 8.37
N PHE A 98 -7.49 -6.13 7.07
CA PHE A 98 -7.72 -7.42 6.39
C PHE A 98 -6.48 -7.99 5.73
N LEU A 99 -5.61 -7.16 5.17
CA LEU A 99 -4.43 -7.70 4.52
C LEU A 99 -3.24 -7.67 5.49
N ALA A 100 -3.35 -6.95 6.62
CA ALA A 100 -2.22 -6.62 7.47
C ALA A 100 -1.07 -5.99 6.67
N HIS A 101 -1.43 -5.22 5.65
CA HIS A 101 -0.53 -4.44 4.83
C HIS A 101 -0.66 -2.96 5.24
N GLY A 102 0.44 -2.33 5.64
CA GLY A 102 0.44 -0.96 6.16
C GLY A 102 0.36 -0.91 7.69
N GLY A 103 -0.44 0.02 8.23
CA GLY A 103 -0.61 0.23 9.66
C GLY A 103 -1.59 1.37 9.96
N LEU A 104 -2.13 1.40 11.18
CA LEU A 104 -2.93 2.47 11.78
C LEU A 104 -2.08 3.69 12.15
N THR A 105 -0.87 3.55 12.74
CA THR A 105 -0.04 4.75 13.01
C THR A 105 0.55 5.35 11.74
N THR A 106 0.89 4.49 10.79
CA THR A 106 1.41 4.89 9.48
C THR A 106 0.30 5.18 8.48
N LEU A 107 -0.97 5.03 8.86
CA LEU A 107 -2.14 5.31 8.03
C LEU A 107 -2.08 6.74 7.48
N GLY A 108 -1.76 7.72 8.32
CA GLY A 108 -1.62 9.12 7.90
C GLY A 108 -0.57 9.30 6.80
N ALA A 109 0.62 8.72 6.98
CA ALA A 109 1.70 8.79 5.99
C ALA A 109 1.30 8.11 4.67
N ASN A 110 0.67 6.94 4.76
CA ASN A 110 0.18 6.19 3.60
C ASN A 110 -0.95 6.94 2.86
N ILE A 111 -1.88 7.59 3.58
CA ILE A 111 -2.94 8.44 2.99
C ILE A 111 -2.31 9.63 2.27
N VAL A 112 -1.30 10.28 2.85
CA VAL A 112 -0.62 11.41 2.18
C VAL A 112 0.01 10.95 0.87
N ALA A 113 0.73 9.83 0.86
CA ALA A 113 1.35 9.34 -0.36
C ALA A 113 0.31 8.85 -1.40
N MET A 114 -0.55 7.90 -1.03
CA MET A 114 -1.43 7.17 -1.95
C MET A 114 -2.82 7.79 -2.13
N GLY A 115 -3.36 8.43 -1.10
CA GLY A 115 -4.69 9.04 -1.13
C GLY A 115 -4.70 10.50 -1.58
N ILE A 116 -3.55 11.19 -1.50
CA ILE A 116 -3.46 12.63 -1.77
C ILE A 116 -2.44 12.92 -2.89
N ILE A 117 -1.16 12.65 -2.67
CA ILE A 117 -0.09 13.04 -3.60
C ILE A 117 -0.19 12.30 -4.94
N GLY A 118 -0.34 10.97 -4.92
CA GLY A 118 -0.55 10.17 -6.13
C GLY A 118 -1.75 10.65 -6.96
N PRO A 119 -2.97 10.74 -6.37
CA PRO A 119 -4.14 11.27 -7.05
C PRO A 119 -3.98 12.70 -7.59
N LEU A 120 -3.34 13.60 -6.84
CA LEU A 120 -3.05 14.95 -7.31
C LEU A 120 -2.13 14.93 -8.54
N ALA A 121 -1.06 14.13 -8.52
CA ALA A 121 -0.16 13.98 -9.66
C ALA A 121 -0.89 13.46 -10.91
N ALA A 122 -1.69 12.40 -10.78
CA ALA A 122 -2.52 11.90 -11.89
C ALA A 122 -3.45 12.98 -12.45
N CYS A 123 -4.17 13.71 -11.57
CA CYS A 123 -5.11 14.73 -11.99
C CYS A 123 -4.40 15.90 -12.70
N MET A 124 -3.21 16.31 -12.23
CA MET A 124 -2.43 17.37 -12.86
C MET A 124 -1.96 16.95 -14.25
N ILE A 125 -1.38 15.76 -14.40
CA ILE A 125 -0.93 15.24 -15.69
C ILE A 125 -2.09 15.06 -16.66
N PHE A 126 -3.23 14.53 -16.18
CA PHE A 126 -4.41 14.35 -17.02
C PHE A 126 -4.98 15.68 -17.53
N ARG A 127 -5.10 16.69 -16.66
CA ARG A 127 -5.55 18.04 -17.05
C ARG A 127 -4.56 18.71 -18.01
N PHE A 128 -3.27 18.57 -17.78
CA PHE A 128 -2.24 19.10 -18.67
C PHE A 128 -2.30 18.44 -20.07
N GLY A 129 -2.53 17.13 -20.13
CA GLY A 129 -2.76 16.42 -21.39
C GLY A 129 -3.98 16.96 -22.15
N HIS A 130 -5.08 17.23 -21.44
CA HIS A 130 -6.28 17.83 -22.05
C HIS A 130 -6.06 19.28 -22.53
N LEU A 131 -5.22 20.05 -21.84
CA LEU A 131 -4.85 21.41 -22.26
C LEU A 131 -4.00 21.42 -23.54
N ILE A 132 -3.06 20.48 -23.68
CA ILE A 132 -2.18 20.40 -24.86
C ILE A 132 -2.91 19.82 -26.07
N THR A 133 -3.78 18.84 -25.85
CA THR A 133 -4.57 18.22 -26.92
C THR A 133 -6.06 18.35 -26.62
N PRO A 134 -6.69 19.48 -27.03
CA PRO A 134 -8.12 19.73 -26.79
C PRO A 134 -9.04 18.72 -27.49
N GLU A 135 -8.57 18.12 -28.58
CA GLU A 135 -9.25 17.01 -29.25
C GLU A 135 -8.51 15.69 -28.94
N PHE A 136 -9.06 14.88 -28.02
CA PHE A 136 -8.45 13.59 -27.69
C PHE A 136 -8.53 12.62 -28.88
N SER A 137 -7.44 12.52 -29.64
CA SER A 137 -7.15 11.35 -30.47
C SER A 137 -6.87 10.13 -29.58
N VAL A 138 -7.15 8.90 -30.06
CA VAL A 138 -6.84 7.64 -29.35
C VAL A 138 -5.41 7.59 -28.86
N ARG A 139 -4.46 8.08 -29.67
CA ARG A 139 -3.04 8.13 -29.30
C ARG A 139 -2.80 9.11 -28.14
N SER A 140 -3.40 10.30 -28.18
CA SER A 140 -3.23 11.29 -27.12
C SER A 140 -3.85 10.83 -25.80
N PHE A 141 -5.05 10.24 -25.85
CA PHE A 141 -5.69 9.67 -24.67
C PHE A 141 -4.85 8.56 -24.03
N THR A 142 -4.32 7.64 -24.85
CA THR A 142 -3.47 6.54 -24.40
C THR A 142 -2.22 7.06 -23.69
N ILE A 143 -1.52 8.05 -24.27
CA ILE A 143 -0.32 8.63 -23.67
C ILE A 143 -0.67 9.38 -22.38
N THR A 144 -1.71 10.21 -22.40
CA THR A 144 -2.13 11.00 -21.24
C THR A 144 -2.51 10.11 -20.06
N MET A 145 -3.28 9.05 -20.30
CA MET A 145 -3.66 8.09 -19.27
C MET A 145 -2.48 7.29 -18.73
N PHE A 146 -1.58 6.82 -19.62
CA PHE A 146 -0.37 6.14 -19.20
C PHE A 146 0.48 7.03 -18.30
N SER A 147 0.72 8.27 -18.74
CA SER A 147 1.50 9.26 -18.00
C SER A 147 0.84 9.63 -16.67
N ALA A 148 -0.48 9.77 -16.62
CA ALA A 148 -1.20 10.07 -15.39
C ALA A 148 -1.09 8.93 -14.37
N ALA A 149 -1.29 7.68 -14.80
CA ALA A 149 -1.14 6.50 -13.95
C ALA A 149 0.30 6.33 -13.45
N ALA A 150 1.29 6.35 -14.35
CA ALA A 150 2.70 6.21 -13.99
C ALA A 150 3.16 7.36 -13.07
N ALA A 151 2.71 8.59 -13.30
CA ALA A 151 3.04 9.72 -12.44
C ALA A 151 2.41 9.59 -11.04
N ALA A 152 1.20 9.03 -10.91
CA ALA A 152 0.62 8.76 -9.60
C ALA A 152 1.45 7.78 -8.78
N ASP A 153 1.89 6.67 -9.40
CA ASP A 153 2.72 5.68 -8.73
C ASP A 153 4.10 6.24 -8.36
N LEU A 154 4.75 6.95 -9.29
CA LEU A 154 6.05 7.57 -9.05
C LEU A 154 5.98 8.69 -8.00
N ALA A 155 4.91 9.48 -7.97
CA ALA A 155 4.72 10.53 -6.97
C ALA A 155 4.43 9.94 -5.58
N THR A 156 3.59 8.90 -5.51
CA THR A 156 3.36 8.13 -4.28
C THR A 156 4.68 7.60 -3.74
N TYR A 157 5.47 7.02 -4.64
CA TYR A 157 6.75 6.45 -4.33
C TYR A 157 7.75 7.51 -3.80
N ALA A 158 7.94 8.60 -4.54
CA ALA A 158 8.80 9.71 -4.12
C ALA A 158 8.37 10.27 -2.75
N MET A 159 7.05 10.40 -2.52
CA MET A 159 6.51 10.85 -1.23
C MET A 159 6.86 9.87 -0.10
N THR A 160 6.71 8.56 -0.30
CA THR A 160 7.10 7.56 0.71
C THR A 160 8.61 7.57 1.01
N SER A 161 9.46 7.72 -0.01
CA SER A 161 10.91 7.85 0.18
C SER A 161 11.26 9.11 0.97
N LEU A 162 10.57 10.22 0.71
CA LEU A 162 10.73 11.46 1.47
C LEU A 162 10.30 11.30 2.93
N GLN A 163 9.18 10.65 3.20
CA GLN A 163 8.69 10.38 4.56
C GLN A 163 9.71 9.59 5.39
N LEU A 164 10.34 8.58 4.77
CA LEU A 164 11.37 7.78 5.41
C LEU A 164 12.69 8.53 5.57
N ALA A 165 13.08 9.32 4.58
CA ALA A 165 14.29 10.14 4.65
C ALA A 165 14.24 11.20 5.75
N LEU A 166 13.05 11.79 5.97
CA LEU A 166 12.80 12.71 7.07
C LEU A 166 12.83 12.01 8.43
N ALA A 167 12.36 10.76 8.50
CA ALA A 167 12.33 9.99 9.74
C ALA A 167 13.70 9.44 10.15
N TYR A 168 14.55 9.11 9.18
CA TYR A 168 15.83 8.41 9.39
C TYR A 168 16.98 9.06 8.60
N PRO A 169 17.39 10.30 8.94
CA PRO A 169 18.49 10.96 8.23
C PRO A 169 19.82 10.22 8.45
N ALA A 170 20.61 10.08 7.39
CA ALA A 170 21.93 9.47 7.45
C ALA A 170 22.91 10.37 8.22
N ALA A 171 23.91 9.76 8.88
CA ALA A 171 24.95 10.49 9.59
C ALA A 171 25.76 11.38 8.62
N ASP A 172 26.10 10.83 7.46
CA ASP A 172 26.77 11.53 6.37
C ASP A 172 25.77 11.88 5.26
N GLY A 173 25.69 13.15 4.86
CA GLY A 173 24.80 13.62 3.80
C GLY A 173 23.32 13.80 4.17
N GLY A 174 22.93 13.52 5.42
CA GLY A 174 21.64 13.90 6.01
C GLY A 174 20.41 13.37 5.26
N ILE A 175 19.35 14.19 5.21
CA ILE A 175 18.06 13.83 4.59
C ILE A 175 18.22 13.55 3.09
N LEU A 176 19.06 14.32 2.39
CA LEU A 176 19.24 14.17 0.94
C LEU A 176 19.87 12.82 0.59
N ALA A 177 20.91 12.40 1.34
CA ALA A 177 21.52 11.09 1.17
C ALA A 177 20.52 9.95 1.42
N THR A 178 19.75 10.00 2.51
CA THR A 178 18.72 9.00 2.78
C THR A 178 17.62 9.00 1.72
N PHE A 179 17.22 10.17 1.22
CA PHE A 179 16.20 10.28 0.17
C PHE A 179 16.67 9.65 -1.13
N LEU A 180 17.88 9.96 -1.58
CA LEU A 180 18.48 9.37 -2.79
C LEU A 180 18.65 7.85 -2.63
N LEU A 181 18.98 7.39 -1.43
CA LEU A 181 19.06 5.97 -1.13
C LEU A 181 17.70 5.27 -1.24
N TYR A 182 16.66 5.77 -0.55
CA TYR A 182 15.33 5.17 -0.66
C TYR A 182 14.75 5.30 -2.06
N ILE A 183 14.98 6.42 -2.77
CA ILE A 183 14.51 6.60 -4.14
C ILE A 183 15.27 5.71 -5.16
N GLY A 184 16.50 5.30 -4.85
CA GLY A 184 17.24 4.31 -5.62
C GLY A 184 16.75 2.88 -5.34
N ILE A 185 16.71 2.48 -4.07
CA ILE A 185 16.41 1.11 -3.63
C ILE A 185 15.03 0.66 -4.11
N PHE A 186 14.01 1.45 -3.81
CA PHE A 186 12.65 1.10 -4.17
C PHE A 186 12.43 1.29 -5.69
N GLY A 187 13.21 2.14 -6.36
CA GLY A 187 13.03 2.50 -7.77
C GLY A 187 13.15 1.28 -8.68
N ILE A 188 14.02 0.34 -8.32
CA ILE A 188 14.24 -0.94 -9.01
C ILE A 188 12.95 -1.77 -9.09
N THR A 189 12.08 -1.68 -8.08
CA THR A 189 10.80 -2.41 -8.05
C THR A 189 9.61 -1.54 -8.44
N GLN A 190 9.59 -0.26 -8.04
CA GLN A 190 8.44 0.62 -8.22
C GLN A 190 8.37 1.22 -9.63
N ILE A 191 9.50 1.45 -10.32
CA ILE A 191 9.46 1.97 -11.70
C ILE A 191 8.90 0.94 -12.67
N PRO A 192 9.34 -0.34 -12.69
CA PRO A 192 8.69 -1.36 -13.51
C PRO A 192 7.20 -1.53 -13.19
N LEU A 193 6.82 -1.42 -11.91
CA LEU A 193 5.43 -1.47 -11.49
C LEU A 193 4.61 -0.32 -12.10
N ALA A 194 5.10 0.93 -11.99
CA ALA A 194 4.42 2.11 -12.54
C ALA A 194 4.18 2.00 -14.06
N VAL A 195 5.12 1.38 -14.79
CA VAL A 195 4.97 1.12 -16.23
C VAL A 195 3.91 0.05 -16.50
N VAL A 196 3.94 -1.06 -15.77
CA VAL A 196 2.98 -2.16 -15.94
C VAL A 196 1.56 -1.71 -15.56
N GLU A 197 1.43 -1.00 -14.44
CA GLU A 197 0.17 -0.41 -13.99
C GLU A 197 -0.35 0.64 -14.97
N GLY A 198 0.52 1.52 -15.48
CA GLY A 198 0.15 2.48 -16.52
C GLY A 198 -0.42 1.83 -17.78
N ILE A 199 0.19 0.74 -18.25
CA ILE A 199 -0.33 -0.04 -19.40
C ILE A 199 -1.68 -0.66 -19.05
N ALA A 200 -1.81 -1.27 -17.87
CA ALA A 200 -3.05 -1.91 -17.43
C ALA A 200 -4.20 -0.91 -17.32
N ILE A 201 -3.96 0.28 -16.74
CA ILE A 201 -4.98 1.34 -16.60
C ILE A 201 -5.41 1.88 -17.97
N VAL A 202 -4.49 2.05 -18.93
CA VAL A 202 -4.85 2.45 -20.29
C VAL A 202 -5.77 1.42 -20.95
N LEU A 203 -5.44 0.14 -20.86
CA LEU A 203 -6.24 -0.93 -21.44
C LEU A 203 -7.63 -0.98 -20.80
N LEU A 204 -7.68 -0.88 -19.46
CA LEU A 204 -8.92 -0.81 -18.70
C LEU A 204 -9.77 0.38 -19.17
N MET A 205 -9.23 1.61 -19.15
CA MET A 205 -9.98 2.82 -19.53
C MET A 205 -10.49 2.75 -20.97
N ARG A 206 -9.69 2.26 -21.92
CA ARG A 206 -10.13 2.10 -23.30
C ARG A 206 -11.32 1.16 -23.39
N LEU A 207 -11.29 0.02 -22.68
CA LEU A 207 -12.43 -0.89 -22.71
C LEU A 207 -13.66 -0.30 -22.04
N VAL A 208 -13.51 0.40 -20.90
CA VAL A 208 -14.65 1.04 -20.24
C VAL A 208 -15.30 2.08 -21.16
N ILE A 209 -14.51 2.88 -21.89
CA ILE A 209 -15.03 3.84 -22.89
C ILE A 209 -15.78 3.11 -24.00
N THR A 210 -15.27 1.96 -24.47
CA THR A 210 -15.94 1.18 -25.52
C THR A 210 -17.26 0.57 -25.05
N VAL A 211 -17.32 0.06 -23.81
CA VAL A 211 -18.50 -0.68 -23.32
C VAL A 211 -19.54 0.22 -22.68
N LYS A 212 -19.11 1.24 -21.93
CA LYS A 212 -19.98 2.17 -21.18
C LYS A 212 -19.46 3.62 -21.32
N PRO A 213 -19.50 4.21 -22.54
CA PRO A 213 -19.05 5.59 -22.76
C PRO A 213 -19.83 6.62 -21.93
N GLU A 214 -21.07 6.30 -21.56
CA GLU A 214 -21.97 7.15 -20.76
C GLU A 214 -21.40 7.50 -19.39
N ILE A 215 -20.57 6.63 -18.81
CA ILE A 215 -19.89 6.87 -17.51
C ILE A 215 -19.04 8.15 -17.60
N PHE A 216 -18.20 8.26 -18.63
CA PHE A 216 -17.29 9.39 -18.79
C PHE A 216 -18.03 10.69 -19.12
N VAL A 217 -19.14 10.60 -19.85
CA VAL A 217 -19.98 11.76 -20.18
C VAL A 217 -20.75 12.24 -18.94
N SER A 218 -21.31 11.32 -18.15
CA SER A 218 -22.07 11.65 -16.93
C SER A 218 -21.18 12.27 -15.84
N LEU A 219 -19.92 11.84 -15.76
CA LEU A 219 -18.91 12.39 -14.86
C LEU A 219 -18.25 13.68 -15.41
N GLY A 220 -18.56 14.08 -16.64
CA GLY A 220 -18.02 15.30 -17.27
C GLY A 220 -16.52 15.23 -17.60
N ILE A 221 -15.96 14.02 -17.75
CA ILE A 221 -14.54 13.79 -18.03
C ILE A 221 -14.26 13.91 -19.54
N LEU A 222 -15.17 13.39 -20.37
CA LEU A 222 -15.06 13.38 -21.82
C LEU A 222 -16.39 13.84 -22.45
N SER A 223 -16.30 14.53 -23.58
CA SER A 223 -17.44 14.92 -24.40
C SER A 223 -18.03 13.73 -25.18
N ARG A 224 -19.29 13.87 -25.63
CA ARG A 224 -19.96 12.87 -26.50
C ARG A 224 -19.23 12.66 -27.83
N THR A 225 -18.52 13.68 -28.30
CA THR A 225 -17.70 13.63 -29.52
C THR A 225 -16.42 12.83 -29.28
N GLU A 226 -15.70 13.10 -28.20
CA GLU A 226 -14.47 12.36 -27.86
C GLU A 226 -14.74 10.88 -27.59
N THR A 227 -15.81 10.57 -26.85
CA THR A 227 -16.20 9.17 -26.59
C THR A 227 -16.54 8.41 -27.87
N LYS A 228 -17.18 9.05 -28.86
CA LYS A 228 -17.40 8.45 -30.19
C LYS A 228 -16.10 8.24 -30.96
N THR A 229 -15.18 9.21 -30.93
CA THR A 229 -13.86 9.08 -31.58
C THR A 229 -13.02 7.96 -30.95
N LEU A 230 -13.07 7.82 -29.63
CA LEU A 230 -12.35 6.79 -28.88
C LEU A 230 -13.02 5.40 -28.99
N GLY A 231 -14.35 5.35 -29.11
CA GLY A 231 -15.14 4.12 -29.25
C GLY A 231 -15.26 3.60 -30.70
N GLY A 232 -15.14 4.47 -31.71
CA GLY A 232 -15.32 4.13 -33.13
C GLY A 232 -14.16 3.36 -33.79
N VAL A 233 -13.06 3.12 -33.09
CA VAL A 233 -11.86 2.43 -33.63
C VAL A 233 -11.97 0.90 -33.52
N CYS A 234 -13.18 0.35 -33.57
CA CYS A 234 -13.40 -1.09 -33.64
C CYS A 234 -13.42 -1.64 -35.08
N ASP A 235 -13.70 -0.83 -36.10
CA ASP A 235 -13.89 -1.33 -37.48
C ASP A 235 -12.65 -1.30 -38.38
N ALA A 236 -11.56 -0.66 -37.96
CA ALA A 236 -10.28 -0.70 -38.68
C ALA A 236 -9.15 -0.92 -37.69
N ASP A 237 -8.58 -2.12 -37.71
CA ASP A 237 -7.34 -2.48 -37.01
C ASP A 237 -7.39 -2.53 -35.48
N ALA A 238 -8.33 -3.29 -34.91
CA ALA A 238 -8.15 -3.93 -33.59
C ALA A 238 -7.03 -5.00 -33.60
N ALA A 239 -6.01 -4.83 -34.43
CA ALA A 239 -4.71 -5.39 -34.14
C ALA A 239 -4.24 -4.72 -32.85
N LEU A 240 -4.28 -5.47 -31.73
CA LEU A 240 -3.42 -5.23 -30.57
C LEU A 240 -2.13 -4.60 -31.10
N PRO A 241 -1.85 -3.32 -30.80
CA PRO A 241 -0.80 -2.59 -31.50
C PRO A 241 0.47 -3.42 -31.39
N ASN A 242 0.95 -3.91 -32.55
CA ASN A 242 1.82 -5.09 -32.68
C ASN A 242 2.58 -5.35 -31.37
N SER A 243 2.13 -6.32 -30.57
CA SER A 243 2.49 -6.43 -29.14
C SER A 243 4.01 -6.45 -28.91
N ARG A 244 4.78 -6.80 -29.95
CA ARG A 244 6.23 -6.62 -30.00
C ARG A 244 6.66 -5.18 -29.76
N LYS A 245 6.09 -4.19 -30.45
CA LYS A 245 6.48 -2.77 -30.36
C LYS A 245 6.24 -2.18 -28.97
N TRP A 246 5.10 -2.47 -28.32
CA TRP A 246 4.84 -1.99 -26.96
C TRP A 246 5.52 -2.81 -25.88
N LEU A 247 5.76 -4.11 -26.11
CA LEU A 247 6.68 -4.90 -25.28
C LEU A 247 8.10 -4.35 -25.40
N TRP A 248 8.55 -3.98 -26.60
CA TRP A 248 9.82 -3.31 -26.82
C TRP A 248 9.84 -1.91 -26.24
N VAL A 249 8.74 -1.15 -26.23
CA VAL A 249 8.66 0.14 -25.50
C VAL A 249 8.68 -0.08 -23.99
N GLY A 250 7.99 -1.08 -23.45
CA GLY A 250 8.05 -1.44 -22.04
C GLY A 250 9.44 -1.94 -21.62
N ILE A 251 10.06 -2.81 -22.43
CA ILE A 251 11.44 -3.27 -22.27
C ILE A 251 12.42 -2.11 -22.45
N LEU A 252 12.17 -1.19 -23.39
CA LEU A 252 12.99 -0.01 -23.63
C LEU A 252 12.83 0.99 -22.50
N VAL A 253 11.64 1.17 -21.93
CA VAL A 253 11.41 2.05 -20.77
C VAL A 253 12.03 1.42 -19.53
N VAL A 254 11.89 0.11 -19.32
CA VAL A 254 12.57 -0.65 -18.25
C VAL A 254 14.08 -0.64 -18.44
N LEU A 255 14.59 -0.76 -19.67
CA LEU A 255 16.01 -0.60 -19.98
C LEU A 255 16.44 0.84 -19.80
N ILE A 256 15.66 1.83 -20.23
CA ILE A 256 15.96 3.25 -20.07
C ILE A 256 15.88 3.66 -18.61
N THR A 257 15.02 3.05 -17.78
CA THR A 257 14.94 3.32 -16.34
C THR A 257 15.93 2.49 -15.54
N ALA A 258 16.29 1.28 -15.98
CA ALA A 258 17.44 0.56 -15.47
C ALA A 258 18.73 1.27 -15.87
N ILE A 259 18.83 1.82 -17.09
CA ILE A 259 19.93 2.64 -17.60
C ILE A 259 19.89 4.03 -16.97
N LEU A 260 18.75 4.64 -16.66
CA LEU A 260 18.68 5.93 -15.94
C LEU A 260 18.97 5.73 -14.47
N ALA A 261 18.51 4.65 -13.83
CA ALA A 261 18.88 4.31 -12.46
C ALA A 261 20.36 3.90 -12.39
N PHE A 262 20.85 3.16 -13.38
CA PHE A 262 22.27 2.86 -13.57
C PHE A 262 23.04 4.14 -13.86
N SER A 263 22.60 5.03 -14.75
CA SER A 263 23.20 6.33 -15.07
C SER A 263 22.98 7.39 -13.98
N PHE A 264 22.05 7.23 -13.05
CA PHE A 264 22.01 8.07 -11.84
C PHE A 264 23.00 7.52 -10.81
N ALA A 265 23.14 6.20 -10.75
CA ALA A 265 24.16 5.52 -9.98
C ALA A 265 25.59 5.62 -10.57
N VAL A 266 25.72 5.94 -11.87
CA VAL A 266 26.97 5.98 -12.67
C VAL A 266 27.29 7.41 -13.19
N TYR A 267 26.29 8.26 -13.45
CA TYR A 267 26.46 9.63 -14.00
C TYR A 267 25.64 10.70 -13.26
N GLY A 268 25.14 10.42 -12.04
CA GLY A 268 24.55 11.42 -11.14
C GLY A 268 25.60 12.40 -10.59
N THR A 269 26.48 12.89 -11.46
CA THR A 269 27.57 13.82 -11.23
C THR A 269 27.21 15.11 -11.96
N GLN A 270 26.37 15.94 -11.34
CA GLN A 270 26.38 17.37 -11.64
C GLN A 270 27.07 18.06 -10.46
N PRO A 271 28.05 18.93 -10.72
CA PRO A 271 28.89 19.49 -9.68
C PRO A 271 28.04 20.20 -8.64
N GLY A 272 28.28 19.88 -7.37
CA GLY A 272 27.73 20.64 -6.27
C GLY A 272 28.19 22.09 -6.36
N THR A 273 27.47 23.01 -5.74
CA THR A 273 27.93 24.40 -5.58
C THR A 273 29.34 24.47 -4.96
N ASP A 274 29.74 23.41 -4.25
CA ASP A 274 31.04 23.18 -3.63
C ASP A 274 32.16 22.94 -4.67
N ASP A 275 31.87 22.40 -5.86
CA ASP A 275 32.84 22.12 -6.92
C ASP A 275 33.17 23.38 -7.75
N ILE A 276 32.22 24.31 -7.87
CA ILE A 276 32.44 25.64 -8.47
C ILE A 276 33.31 26.49 -7.53
N VAL A 277 33.12 26.33 -6.22
CA VAL A 277 33.95 26.95 -5.17
C VAL A 277 35.36 26.35 -5.16
N ALA A 278 35.50 25.03 -5.34
CA ALA A 278 36.80 24.37 -5.47
C ALA A 278 37.61 24.85 -6.70
N GLY A 279 36.95 25.02 -7.86
CA GLY A 279 37.59 25.56 -9.07
C GLY A 279 37.98 27.04 -8.98
N THR A 280 37.29 27.84 -8.16
CA THR A 280 37.70 29.23 -7.87
C THR A 280 38.85 29.30 -6.86
N LEU A 281 39.01 28.29 -6.00
CA LEU A 281 40.10 28.18 -5.02
C LEU A 281 41.40 27.67 -5.65
N GLU A 282 41.35 26.78 -6.65
CA GLU A 282 42.52 26.35 -7.43
C GLU A 282 43.15 27.51 -8.24
N GLY A 283 42.32 28.42 -8.78
CA GLY A 283 42.79 29.64 -9.43
C GLY A 283 43.47 30.65 -8.47
N ALA A 284 43.29 30.49 -7.16
CA ALA A 284 43.83 31.35 -6.11
C ALA A 284 45.09 30.79 -5.42
N GLY A 285 45.63 29.66 -5.90
CA GLY A 285 46.92 29.11 -5.43
C GLY A 285 46.90 28.47 -4.04
N VAL A 286 45.73 28.08 -3.53
CA VAL A 286 45.59 27.34 -2.28
C VAL A 286 45.58 25.83 -2.60
N VAL A 287 46.69 25.14 -2.34
CA VAL A 287 46.77 23.68 -2.45
C VAL A 287 46.25 23.03 -1.16
N PRO A 288 45.17 22.22 -1.21
CA PRO A 288 44.76 21.37 -0.09
C PRO A 288 45.80 20.28 0.17
N TRP A 289 46.03 19.97 1.44
CA TRP A 289 46.99 18.95 1.91
C TRP A 289 46.59 17.49 1.62
N PHE A 290 45.61 17.27 0.73
CA PHE A 290 45.14 15.96 0.31
C PHE A 290 44.77 15.97 -1.18
N GLU A 291 45.46 15.18 -1.99
CA GLU A 291 45.11 14.92 -3.39
C GLU A 291 43.96 13.90 -3.43
N ALA A 292 42.81 14.29 -3.99
CA ALA A 292 41.70 13.39 -4.26
C ALA A 292 42.03 12.48 -5.47
N GLY A 293 42.91 11.51 -5.25
CA GLY A 293 43.17 10.42 -6.18
C GLY A 293 42.03 9.41 -6.17
N SER A 294 41.23 9.42 -7.24
CA SER A 294 40.40 8.31 -7.77
C SER A 294 40.09 7.16 -6.79
N LEU A 295 39.11 7.37 -5.92
CA LEU A 295 38.85 6.50 -4.77
C LEU A 295 37.64 5.55 -4.94
N PHE A 296 37.18 5.26 -6.17
CA PHE A 296 36.44 4.04 -6.58
C PHE A 296 36.20 3.92 -8.10
N SER A 297 36.09 2.68 -8.61
CA SER A 297 35.42 2.37 -9.88
C SER A 297 33.93 2.07 -9.64
N GLU A 298 33.07 2.58 -10.52
CA GLU A 298 31.61 2.66 -10.36
C GLU A 298 30.86 1.31 -10.44
N GLU A 299 31.53 0.20 -10.74
CA GLU A 299 30.89 -1.08 -11.01
C GLU A 299 30.46 -1.85 -9.73
N MET A 300 31.11 -1.65 -8.58
CA MET A 300 31.00 -2.53 -7.40
C MET A 300 29.74 -2.30 -6.53
N HIS A 301 29.11 -1.13 -6.61
CA HIS A 301 27.92 -0.79 -5.81
C HIS A 301 26.65 -1.54 -6.29
N GLY A 302 26.55 -1.80 -7.59
CA GLY A 302 25.45 -2.58 -8.17
C GLY A 302 25.50 -4.07 -7.79
N TRP A 303 26.71 -4.63 -7.64
CA TRP A 303 26.91 -6.06 -7.33
C TRP A 303 26.49 -6.44 -5.90
N LEU A 304 26.80 -5.60 -4.91
CA LEU A 304 26.39 -5.83 -3.51
C LEU A 304 24.87 -5.73 -3.34
N PHE A 305 24.22 -4.87 -4.11
CA PHE A 305 22.77 -4.71 -4.10
C PHE A 305 22.04 -5.88 -4.78
N ALA A 306 22.54 -6.35 -5.93
CA ALA A 306 22.03 -7.55 -6.59
C ALA A 306 22.12 -8.78 -5.67
N LEU A 307 23.17 -8.87 -4.86
CA LEU A 307 23.35 -9.93 -3.86
C LEU A 307 22.33 -9.83 -2.73
N GLN A 308 22.06 -8.63 -2.21
CA GLN A 308 21.07 -8.42 -1.14
C GLN A 308 19.63 -8.71 -1.60
N ALA A 309 19.25 -8.24 -2.79
CA ALA A 309 17.95 -8.55 -3.38
C ALA A 309 17.81 -10.04 -3.69
N ALA A 310 18.88 -10.70 -4.15
CA ALA A 310 18.91 -12.14 -4.36
C ALA A 310 18.74 -12.92 -3.04
N ILE A 311 19.44 -12.53 -1.97
CA ILE A 311 19.31 -13.17 -0.65
C ILE A 311 17.89 -13.00 -0.10
N GLY A 312 17.31 -11.79 -0.15
CA GLY A 312 15.93 -11.55 0.29
C GLY A 312 14.91 -12.35 -0.51
N THR A 313 15.08 -12.42 -1.83
CA THR A 313 14.22 -13.22 -2.72
C THR A 313 14.37 -14.72 -2.45
N VAL A 314 15.58 -15.21 -2.20
CA VAL A 314 15.85 -16.61 -1.83
C VAL A 314 15.23 -16.97 -0.48
N ILE A 315 15.30 -16.09 0.53
CA ILE A 315 14.66 -16.33 1.83
C ILE A 315 13.14 -16.41 1.68
N VAL A 316 12.53 -15.49 0.92
CA VAL A 316 11.09 -15.50 0.65
C VAL A 316 10.68 -16.74 -0.13
N ILE A 317 11.42 -17.11 -1.18
CA ILE A 317 11.17 -18.32 -1.97
C ILE A 317 11.36 -19.57 -1.12
N ALA A 318 12.40 -19.65 -0.29
CA ALA A 318 12.64 -20.78 0.61
C ALA A 318 11.55 -20.90 1.67
N CYS A 319 11.06 -19.78 2.21
CA CYS A 319 9.95 -19.76 3.18
C CYS A 319 8.63 -20.21 2.52
N LEU A 320 8.34 -19.70 1.31
CA LEU A 320 7.20 -20.12 0.51
C LEU A 320 7.29 -21.60 0.09
N TYR A 321 8.49 -22.07 -0.28
CA TYR A 321 8.74 -23.47 -0.63
C TYR A 321 8.58 -24.37 0.58
N TRP A 322 9.08 -23.97 1.74
CA TRP A 322 8.93 -24.70 3.01
C TRP A 322 7.46 -24.80 3.45
N LEU A 323 6.68 -23.71 3.35
CA LEU A 323 5.23 -23.71 3.58
C LEU A 323 4.49 -24.64 2.59
N ARG A 324 4.92 -24.67 1.31
CA ARG A 324 4.34 -25.53 0.26
C ARG A 324 4.75 -27.01 0.39
N TYR A 325 5.93 -27.28 0.93
CA TYR A 325 6.46 -28.62 1.18
C TYR A 325 5.76 -29.26 2.38
N ARG A 326 5.53 -28.50 3.47
CA ARG A 326 4.83 -28.98 4.67
C ARG A 326 3.35 -29.27 4.40
N THR A 327 2.70 -28.46 3.56
CA THR A 327 1.31 -28.71 3.11
C THR A 327 1.21 -29.92 2.17
N SER A 328 2.29 -30.32 1.50
CA SER A 328 2.34 -31.51 0.65
C SER A 328 2.63 -32.81 1.40
N CYS A 329 3.40 -32.80 2.50
CA CYS A 329 3.56 -34.00 3.36
C CYS A 329 2.30 -34.34 4.17
N ALA A 330 1.38 -33.39 4.36
CA ALA A 330 0.05 -33.64 4.94
C ALA A 330 -0.95 -34.29 3.95
N LYS A 331 -0.56 -34.59 2.70
CA LYS A 331 -1.43 -35.16 1.64
C LYS A 331 -1.69 -36.68 1.78
N GLY A 332 -1.26 -37.31 2.86
CA GLY A 332 -1.44 -38.76 3.07
C GLY A 332 -2.80 -39.20 3.62
N ARG A 333 -3.76 -38.30 3.92
CA ARG A 333 -5.09 -38.68 4.41
C ARG A 333 -6.20 -37.92 3.68
N CYS A 334 -7.21 -38.69 3.29
CA CYS A 334 -8.27 -38.39 2.32
C CYS A 334 -9.10 -37.14 2.61
N GLY A 335 -9.59 -36.51 1.53
CA GLY A 335 -11.02 -36.24 1.39
C GLY A 335 -11.61 -34.94 1.94
N GLU A 336 -10.85 -33.85 2.02
CA GLU A 336 -11.43 -32.51 2.21
C GLU A 336 -11.05 -31.61 1.03
N GLN A 337 -12.05 -30.92 0.46
CA GLN A 337 -11.85 -29.84 -0.50
C GLN A 337 -10.93 -28.79 0.14
N LYS A 338 -9.65 -28.78 -0.25
CA LYS A 338 -8.70 -27.80 0.26
C LYS A 338 -8.91 -26.47 -0.45
N HIS A 339 -9.53 -25.57 0.30
CA HIS A 339 -9.37 -24.12 0.26
C HIS A 339 -8.06 -23.68 -0.42
N THR A 340 -8.20 -23.04 -1.58
CA THR A 340 -7.10 -22.49 -2.36
C THR A 340 -6.59 -21.20 -1.72
N ILE A 341 -5.42 -20.73 -2.15
CA ILE A 341 -4.72 -19.49 -1.74
C ILE A 341 -5.61 -18.21 -1.70
N PHE A 342 -6.84 -18.26 -2.21
CA PHE A 342 -7.88 -17.22 -2.18
C PHE A 342 -8.92 -17.48 -1.09
N ASP A 343 -8.47 -17.87 0.08
CA ASP A 343 -9.34 -18.06 1.23
C ASP A 343 -9.54 -16.68 1.89
N GLU A 344 -10.08 -15.73 1.11
CA GLU A 344 -10.16 -14.31 1.44
C GLU A 344 -11.19 -14.01 2.54
N HIS A 345 -11.98 -15.01 2.92
CA HIS A 345 -12.83 -14.97 4.11
C HIS A 345 -12.11 -15.37 5.39
N ILE A 346 -10.86 -15.88 5.35
CA ILE A 346 -10.17 -16.44 6.53
C ILE A 346 -10.22 -15.54 7.76
N LEU A 347 -9.94 -14.25 7.61
CA LEU A 347 -9.88 -13.33 8.75
C LEU A 347 -11.27 -12.97 9.25
N ASP A 348 -12.21 -12.75 8.33
CA ASP A 348 -13.59 -12.43 8.68
C ASP A 348 -14.28 -13.64 9.35
N ASP A 349 -14.09 -14.84 8.80
CA ASP A 349 -14.55 -16.10 9.38
C ASP A 349 -13.90 -16.36 10.75
N ALA A 350 -12.60 -16.10 10.90
CA ALA A 350 -11.91 -16.23 12.18
C ALA A 350 -12.47 -15.23 13.22
N ALA A 351 -12.73 -13.99 12.83
CA ALA A 351 -13.34 -12.99 13.70
C ALA A 351 -14.79 -13.35 14.07
N MET A 352 -15.56 -13.88 13.12
CA MET A 352 -16.94 -14.32 13.33
C MET A 352 -17.02 -15.55 14.24
N ALA A 353 -16.04 -16.46 14.16
CA ALA A 353 -15.94 -17.66 14.99
C ALA A 353 -15.29 -17.39 16.37
N SER A 354 -14.70 -16.22 16.58
CA SER A 354 -13.98 -15.90 17.81
C SER A 354 -14.92 -15.83 19.02
N PRO A 355 -14.56 -16.43 20.17
CA PRO A 355 -15.32 -16.27 21.42
C PRO A 355 -15.42 -14.81 21.87
N LEU A 356 -14.45 -13.98 21.46
CA LEU A 356 -14.43 -12.56 21.79
C LEU A 356 -15.40 -11.73 20.95
N ARG A 357 -16.07 -12.28 19.93
CA ARG A 357 -17.02 -11.54 19.07
C ARG A 357 -18.01 -10.71 19.87
N HIS A 358 -18.58 -11.28 20.94
CA HIS A 358 -19.60 -10.62 21.76
C HIS A 358 -19.07 -9.53 22.70
N VAL A 359 -17.75 -9.35 22.81
CA VAL A 359 -17.15 -8.24 23.56
C VAL A 359 -17.20 -6.98 22.68
N PRO A 360 -17.57 -5.81 23.24
CA PRO A 360 -17.80 -4.60 22.45
C PRO A 360 -16.58 -4.19 21.63
N ALA A 361 -16.81 -3.90 20.35
CA ALA A 361 -15.76 -3.56 19.40
C ALA A 361 -14.98 -2.30 19.80
N TRP A 362 -15.66 -1.29 20.36
CA TRP A 362 -14.99 -0.05 20.81
C TRP A 362 -13.93 -0.32 21.90
N LEU A 363 -14.16 -1.29 22.78
CA LEU A 363 -13.23 -1.62 23.86
C LEU A 363 -11.96 -2.28 23.30
N LYS A 364 -12.12 -3.20 22.35
CA LYS A 364 -10.99 -3.82 21.64
C LYS A 364 -10.23 -2.81 20.79
N LEU A 365 -10.95 -1.91 20.13
CA LEU A 365 -10.34 -0.83 19.36
C LEU A 365 -9.51 0.09 20.25
N VAL A 366 -10.04 0.52 21.41
CA VAL A 366 -9.29 1.31 22.39
C VAL A 366 -8.08 0.55 22.91
N LEU A 367 -8.23 -0.73 23.28
CA LEU A 367 -7.12 -1.58 23.71
C LEU A 367 -6.00 -1.61 22.65
N CYS A 368 -6.32 -1.92 21.40
CA CYS A 368 -5.32 -2.01 20.33
C CYS A 368 -4.70 -0.66 20.00
N VAL A 369 -5.51 0.38 19.77
CA VAL A 369 -5.00 1.71 19.39
C VAL A 369 -4.14 2.32 20.50
N ALA A 370 -4.57 2.22 21.76
CA ALA A 370 -3.77 2.72 22.88
C ALA A 370 -2.47 1.94 23.05
N SER A 371 -2.49 0.61 22.89
CA SER A 371 -1.28 -0.23 22.96
C SER A 371 -0.29 0.10 21.84
N ILE A 372 -0.79 0.33 20.63
CA ILE A 372 0.02 0.74 19.49
C ILE A 372 0.67 2.11 19.77
N ILE A 373 -0.09 3.08 20.27
CA ILE A 373 0.45 4.41 20.62
C ILE A 373 1.55 4.27 21.68
N ILE A 374 1.30 3.53 22.76
CA ILE A 374 2.29 3.29 23.83
C ILE A 374 3.56 2.66 23.25
N ALA A 375 3.42 1.60 22.43
CA ALA A 375 4.55 0.92 21.82
C ALA A 375 5.39 1.86 20.94
N VAL A 376 4.77 2.66 20.08
CA VAL A 376 5.48 3.57 19.17
C VAL A 376 6.16 4.73 19.93
N THR A 377 5.59 5.17 21.06
CA THR A 377 6.19 6.20 21.92
C THR A 377 7.33 5.70 22.80
N SER A 378 7.53 4.38 22.91
CA SER A 378 8.50 3.80 23.83
C SER A 378 9.94 4.04 23.38
N PRO A 379 10.82 4.62 24.21
CA PRO A 379 12.21 4.88 23.83
C PRO A 379 13.07 3.59 23.85
N LEU A 380 12.62 2.55 24.56
CA LEU A 380 13.30 1.27 24.70
C LEU A 380 12.41 0.12 24.16
N PRO A 381 13.01 -1.05 23.85
CA PRO A 381 12.30 -2.16 23.23
C PRO A 381 11.45 -3.00 24.21
N TYR A 382 11.54 -2.76 25.52
CA TYR A 382 10.94 -3.66 26.52
C TYR A 382 9.42 -3.57 26.56
N VAL A 383 8.87 -2.36 26.58
CA VAL A 383 7.41 -2.12 26.53
C VAL A 383 6.78 -2.65 25.24
N PRO A 384 7.32 -2.39 24.02
CA PRO A 384 6.81 -3.01 22.80
C PRO A 384 6.81 -4.54 22.87
N LEU A 385 7.89 -5.17 23.37
CA LEU A 385 7.95 -6.63 23.51
C LEU A 385 6.94 -7.17 24.53
N PHE A 386 6.72 -6.45 25.64
CA PHE A 386 5.68 -6.79 26.62
C PHE A 386 4.29 -6.76 25.98
N ILE A 387 3.96 -5.70 25.25
CA ILE A 387 2.68 -5.57 24.53
C ILE A 387 2.52 -6.69 23.50
N ALA A 388 3.56 -6.98 22.71
CA ALA A 388 3.55 -8.07 21.73
C ALA A 388 3.25 -9.42 22.41
N GLY A 389 3.95 -9.72 23.52
CA GLY A 389 3.75 -10.96 24.28
C GLY A 389 2.33 -11.11 24.81
N VAL A 390 1.76 -10.05 25.39
CA VAL A 390 0.38 -10.08 25.91
C VAL A 390 -0.65 -10.22 24.79
N MET A 391 -0.48 -9.54 23.65
CA MET A 391 -1.42 -9.65 22.51
C MET A 391 -1.37 -11.03 21.86
N ILE A 392 -0.18 -11.63 21.74
CA ILE A 392 0.00 -13.01 21.29
C ILE A 392 -0.74 -13.97 22.25
N ALA A 393 -0.52 -13.81 23.56
CA ALA A 393 -1.18 -14.64 24.57
C ALA A 393 -2.71 -14.48 24.53
N ALA A 394 -3.21 -13.26 24.41
CA ALA A 394 -4.64 -12.98 24.28
C ALA A 394 -5.24 -13.62 23.02
N SER A 395 -4.52 -13.58 21.89
CA SER A 395 -4.94 -14.20 20.63
C SER A 395 -5.07 -15.72 20.74
N PHE A 396 -4.16 -16.39 21.47
CA PHE A 396 -4.20 -17.84 21.63
C PHE A 396 -5.11 -18.32 22.76
N ILE A 397 -5.12 -17.63 23.90
CA ILE A 397 -5.85 -18.06 25.10
C ILE A 397 -7.31 -17.61 25.05
N LEU A 398 -7.56 -16.34 24.75
CA LEU A 398 -8.91 -15.76 24.79
C LEU A 398 -9.65 -15.94 23.47
N ALA A 399 -8.97 -15.64 22.35
CA ALA A 399 -9.57 -15.74 21.02
C ALA A 399 -9.48 -17.15 20.41
N LYS A 400 -8.68 -18.06 20.99
CA LYS A 400 -8.50 -19.45 20.54
C LYS A 400 -8.12 -19.57 19.06
N VAL A 401 -7.31 -18.63 18.56
CA VAL A 401 -6.83 -18.63 17.18
C VAL A 401 -5.90 -19.82 16.94
N SER A 402 -5.98 -20.45 15.77
CA SER A 402 -5.05 -21.53 15.42
C SER A 402 -3.61 -21.03 15.24
N LEU A 403 -2.64 -21.75 15.82
CA LEU A 403 -1.21 -21.39 15.73
C LEU A 403 -0.72 -21.30 14.29
N HIS A 404 -1.21 -22.18 13.42
CA HIS A 404 -0.84 -22.18 12.01
C HIS A 404 -1.28 -20.89 11.31
N LEU A 405 -2.53 -20.46 11.51
CA LEU A 405 -3.05 -19.23 10.90
C LEU A 405 -2.25 -18.02 11.38
N TYR A 406 -2.07 -17.90 12.69
CA TYR A 406 -1.33 -16.77 13.28
C TYR A 406 0.12 -16.70 12.78
N ALA A 407 0.83 -17.83 12.77
CA ALA A 407 2.22 -17.87 12.27
C ALA A 407 2.30 -17.55 10.77
N SER A 408 1.38 -18.07 9.96
CA SER A 408 1.35 -17.80 8.52
C SER A 408 1.15 -16.32 8.20
N LEU A 409 0.35 -15.60 9.00
CA LEU A 409 0.12 -14.17 8.85
C LEU A 409 1.32 -13.34 9.31
N LEU A 410 1.95 -13.71 10.44
CA LEU A 410 3.05 -12.95 11.04
C LEU A 410 4.37 -13.04 10.26
N MET A 411 4.62 -14.13 9.54
CA MET A 411 5.90 -14.32 8.82
C MET A 411 6.17 -13.26 7.75
N ILE A 412 5.15 -12.79 7.02
CA ILE A 412 5.32 -11.82 5.92
C ILE A 412 5.75 -10.44 6.48
N PRO A 413 5.03 -9.84 7.46
CA PRO A 413 5.45 -8.58 8.07
C PRO A 413 6.80 -8.69 8.78
N VAL A 414 7.09 -9.79 9.48
CA VAL A 414 8.38 -9.96 10.19
C VAL A 414 9.54 -10.03 9.22
N ALA A 415 9.40 -10.73 8.08
CA ALA A 415 10.44 -10.78 7.06
C ALA A 415 10.71 -9.37 6.47
N PHE A 416 9.65 -8.59 6.23
CA PHE A 416 9.77 -7.23 5.72
C PHE A 416 10.33 -6.23 6.76
N ALA A 417 9.91 -6.34 8.02
CA ALA A 417 10.47 -5.56 9.12
C ALA A 417 11.95 -5.87 9.33
N GLY A 418 12.33 -7.15 9.20
CA GLY A 418 13.72 -7.60 9.31
C GLY A 418 14.63 -7.00 8.24
N THR A 419 14.18 -6.88 6.99
CA THR A 419 14.98 -6.22 5.95
C THR A 419 15.12 -4.72 6.19
N GLY A 420 14.06 -4.03 6.65
CA GLY A 420 14.13 -2.63 7.05
C GLY A 420 15.07 -2.38 8.23
N ALA A 421 15.01 -3.24 9.25
CA ALA A 421 15.89 -3.20 10.42
C ALA A 421 17.37 -3.42 10.03
N LEU A 422 17.64 -4.29 9.04
CA LEU A 422 18.99 -4.51 8.50
C LEU A 422 19.54 -3.25 7.83
N VAL A 423 18.70 -2.53 7.07
CA VAL A 423 19.10 -1.25 6.45
C VAL A 423 19.46 -0.21 7.52
N ILE A 424 18.64 -0.08 8.57
CA ILE A 424 18.89 0.85 9.69
C ILE A 424 20.22 0.52 10.40
N LEU A 425 20.51 -0.78 10.57
CA LEU A 425 21.70 -1.29 11.26
C LEU A 425 23.01 -0.90 10.57
N PHE A 426 22.98 -0.63 9.25
CA PHE A 426 24.17 -0.30 8.47
C PHE A 426 24.28 1.19 8.08
N ILE A 427 23.19 1.95 8.10
CA ILE A 427 23.16 3.34 7.60
C ILE A 427 23.20 4.37 8.73
N THR A 428 22.60 4.06 9.87
CA THR A 428 22.47 5.04 10.95
C THR A 428 23.77 5.09 11.75
N GLY A 429 24.65 6.05 11.50
CA GLY A 429 25.89 6.20 12.25
C GLY A 429 25.70 6.77 13.67
N GLY A 430 26.66 6.51 14.56
CA GLY A 430 26.79 7.17 15.87
C GLY A 430 27.04 6.22 17.06
N GLY A 431 27.81 6.67 18.05
CA GLY A 431 28.21 5.84 19.19
C GLY A 431 29.46 5.00 18.89
N GLU A 432 29.82 4.09 19.80
CA GLU A 432 30.99 3.22 19.63
C GLU A 432 30.80 2.23 18.47
N THR A 433 31.83 2.06 17.65
CA THR A 433 31.88 1.08 16.57
C THR A 433 32.11 -0.31 17.17
N LEU A 434 31.08 -1.17 17.12
CA LEU A 434 31.12 -2.52 17.67
C LEU A 434 31.77 -3.51 16.70
N ALA A 435 31.53 -3.32 15.41
CA ALA A 435 32.13 -4.10 14.35
C ALA A 435 32.27 -3.25 13.08
N ASP A 436 33.51 -3.01 12.67
CA ASP A 436 33.82 -2.58 11.31
C ASP A 436 33.88 -3.83 10.44
N LEU A 437 32.79 -4.13 9.75
CA LEU A 437 32.68 -5.38 8.99
C LEU A 437 33.56 -5.35 7.75
N PHE A 438 33.63 -4.19 7.10
CA PHE A 438 34.49 -3.93 5.95
C PHE A 438 34.71 -2.43 5.77
N THR A 439 35.97 -1.99 5.83
CA THR A 439 36.39 -0.68 5.32
C THR A 439 36.92 -0.88 3.90
N ILE A 440 36.01 -0.86 2.92
CA ILE A 440 36.39 -0.78 1.51
C ILE A 440 36.14 0.67 1.12
N GLY A 441 37.19 1.49 1.01
CA GLY A 441 37.12 2.91 0.63
C GLY A 441 36.09 3.74 1.43
N PRO A 442 35.40 4.75 0.83
CA PRO A 442 34.44 5.61 1.55
C PRO A 442 33.16 4.93 2.09
N LEU A 443 33.03 3.60 1.98
CA LEU A 443 31.91 2.84 2.54
C LEU A 443 32.28 2.36 3.94
N HIS A 444 31.96 3.17 4.95
CA HIS A 444 32.07 2.79 6.36
C HIS A 444 30.81 2.05 6.80
N LEU A 445 30.67 0.79 6.36
CA LEU A 445 29.68 -0.14 6.94
C LEU A 445 30.12 -0.52 8.35
N SER A 446 29.82 0.38 9.27
CA SER A 446 30.10 0.23 10.69
C SER A 446 28.81 -0.14 11.40
N ILE A 447 28.86 -1.23 12.16
CA ILE A 447 27.80 -1.56 13.10
C ILE A 447 28.10 -0.78 14.36
N THR A 448 27.33 0.27 14.62
CA THR A 448 27.48 1.08 15.83
C THR A 448 26.48 0.65 16.91
N THR A 449 26.82 0.94 18.16
CA THR A 449 25.91 0.74 19.32
C THR A 449 24.54 1.38 19.08
N ASN A 450 24.47 2.58 18.49
CA ASN A 450 23.20 3.25 18.21
C ASN A 450 22.44 2.62 17.04
N SER A 451 23.11 2.16 15.98
CA SER A 451 22.45 1.47 14.86
C SER A 451 21.77 0.20 15.32
N VAL A 452 22.42 -0.57 16.20
CA VAL A 452 21.87 -1.81 16.77
C VAL A 452 20.67 -1.50 17.67
N ALA A 453 20.80 -0.51 18.55
CA ALA A 453 19.72 -0.09 19.44
C ALA A 453 18.49 0.37 18.65
N LEU A 454 18.67 1.22 17.64
CA LEU A 454 17.58 1.73 16.81
C LEU A 454 16.94 0.63 15.96
N SER A 455 17.75 -0.24 15.35
CA SER A 455 17.27 -1.37 14.55
C SER A 455 16.40 -2.32 15.39
N PHE A 456 16.87 -2.69 16.58
CA PHE A 456 16.12 -3.55 17.50
C PHE A 456 14.86 -2.87 18.04
N LEU A 457 14.92 -1.56 18.35
CA LEU A 457 13.77 -0.77 18.77
C LEU A 457 12.67 -0.74 17.70
N VAL A 458 13.02 -0.44 16.44
CA VAL A 458 12.05 -0.42 15.32
C VAL A 458 11.45 -1.80 15.11
N LEU A 459 12.25 -2.87 15.19
CA LEU A 459 11.74 -4.25 15.07
C LEU A 459 10.75 -4.60 16.20
N SER A 460 11.04 -4.21 17.44
CA SER A 460 10.13 -4.44 18.58
C SER A 460 8.82 -3.66 18.46
N ARG A 461 8.86 -2.39 18.02
CA ARG A 461 7.68 -1.54 17.80
C ARG A 461 6.79 -2.07 16.69
N THR A 462 7.40 -2.47 15.57
CA THR A 462 6.67 -3.06 14.44
C THR A 462 6.02 -4.39 14.85
N LEU A 463 6.73 -5.27 15.56
CA LEU A 463 6.17 -6.53 16.07
C LEU A 463 4.98 -6.29 17.01
N ALA A 464 5.09 -5.36 17.97
CA ALA A 464 4.02 -5.02 18.90
C ALA A 464 2.77 -4.51 18.17
N GLY A 465 2.97 -3.60 17.20
CA GLY A 465 1.91 -3.04 16.39
C GLY A 465 1.18 -4.10 15.57
N MET A 466 1.94 -4.97 14.89
CA MET A 466 1.36 -6.09 14.12
C MET A 466 0.56 -7.06 14.99
N CYS A 467 1.04 -7.39 16.20
CA CYS A 467 0.28 -8.25 17.11
C CYS A 467 -1.03 -7.60 17.57
N CYS A 468 -1.05 -6.28 17.80
CA CYS A 468 -2.28 -5.54 18.11
C CYS A 468 -3.26 -5.53 16.94
N LEU A 469 -2.78 -5.31 15.71
CA LEU A 469 -3.61 -5.34 14.50
C LEU A 469 -4.19 -6.72 14.25
N PHE A 470 -3.39 -7.79 14.38
CA PHE A 470 -3.87 -9.16 14.25
C PHE A 470 -4.88 -9.53 15.33
N PHE A 471 -4.67 -9.10 16.58
CA PHE A 471 -5.67 -9.30 17.61
C PHE A 471 -7.01 -8.66 17.22
N LEU A 472 -7.00 -7.42 16.71
CA LEU A 472 -8.23 -6.75 16.27
C LEU A 472 -8.87 -7.49 15.07
N ALA A 473 -8.09 -7.78 14.04
CA ALA A 473 -8.54 -8.41 12.79
C ALA A 473 -9.09 -9.83 12.99
N LEU A 474 -8.56 -10.59 13.94
CA LEU A 474 -8.97 -11.98 14.21
C LEU A 474 -10.08 -12.11 15.26
N THR A 475 -10.50 -11.01 15.90
CA THR A 475 -11.49 -11.04 17.00
C THR A 475 -12.67 -10.11 16.81
N THR A 476 -12.59 -9.19 15.85
CA THR A 476 -13.58 -8.13 15.69
C THR A 476 -14.07 -8.10 14.24
N PRO A 477 -15.32 -8.52 14.00
CA PRO A 477 -15.95 -8.35 12.70
C PRO A 477 -15.99 -6.89 12.27
N MET A 478 -15.87 -6.66 10.98
CA MET A 478 -15.81 -5.31 10.42
C MET A 478 -17.13 -4.56 10.47
N THR A 479 -18.24 -5.29 10.42
CA THR A 479 -19.58 -4.74 10.66
C THR A 479 -19.65 -4.04 12.03
N SER A 480 -19.06 -4.62 13.07
CA SER A 480 -19.00 -4.03 14.40
C SER A 480 -18.08 -2.80 14.47
N LEU A 481 -17.06 -2.70 13.61
CA LEU A 481 -16.23 -1.48 13.53
C LEU A 481 -16.99 -0.31 12.92
N PHE A 482 -17.92 -0.55 11.98
CA PHE A 482 -18.78 0.50 11.42
C PHE A 482 -19.72 1.11 12.47
N GLU A 483 -20.23 0.30 13.40
CA GLU A 483 -21.00 0.80 14.55
C GLU A 483 -20.17 1.74 15.43
N VAL A 484 -18.89 1.41 15.65
CA VAL A 484 -17.98 2.30 16.38
C VAL A 484 -17.78 3.61 15.64
N LEU A 485 -17.59 3.61 14.31
CA LEU A 485 -17.49 4.83 13.51
C LEU A 485 -18.74 5.71 13.62
N LYS A 486 -19.93 5.09 13.61
CA LYS A 486 -21.20 5.79 13.83
C LYS A 486 -21.26 6.43 15.22
N SER A 487 -20.81 5.72 16.26
CA SER A 487 -20.76 6.25 17.64
C SER A 487 -19.78 7.43 17.79
N LEU A 488 -18.72 7.46 16.98
CA LEU A 488 -17.74 8.56 16.91
C LEU A 488 -18.24 9.78 16.09
N ARG A 489 -19.49 9.77 15.62
CA ARG A 489 -20.13 10.83 14.83
C ARG A 489 -19.51 11.09 13.46
N PHE A 490 -18.92 10.06 12.82
CA PHE A 490 -18.57 10.17 11.41
C PHE A 490 -19.84 10.39 10.56
N PRO A 491 -19.77 11.15 9.44
CA PRO A 491 -20.90 11.34 8.54
C PRO A 491 -21.45 9.99 8.05
N GLN A 492 -22.76 9.83 8.03
CA GLN A 492 -23.41 8.57 7.68
C GLN A 492 -23.06 8.13 6.26
N GLU A 493 -22.94 9.08 5.34
CA GLU A 493 -22.56 8.84 3.95
C GLU A 493 -21.18 8.16 3.84
N PHE A 494 -20.24 8.50 4.72
CA PHE A 494 -18.91 7.89 4.77
C PHE A 494 -18.97 6.45 5.30
N VAL A 495 -19.77 6.21 6.34
CA VAL A 495 -19.98 4.86 6.89
C VAL A 495 -20.66 3.98 5.85
N ASP A 496 -21.68 4.51 5.17
CA ASP A 496 -22.40 3.84 4.08
C ASP A 496 -21.48 3.48 2.91
N LEU A 497 -20.58 4.39 2.52
CA LEU A 497 -19.54 4.10 1.54
C LEU A 497 -18.64 2.95 1.98
N ALA A 498 -18.15 2.99 3.23
CA ALA A 498 -17.26 1.96 3.74
C ALA A 498 -17.93 0.58 3.82
N MET A 499 -19.20 0.54 4.23
CA MET A 499 -20.01 -0.68 4.22
C MET A 499 -20.18 -1.25 2.81
N LEU A 500 -20.47 -0.39 1.82
CA LEU A 500 -20.59 -0.81 0.43
C LEU A 500 -19.27 -1.34 -0.11
N ILE A 501 -18.14 -0.67 0.16
CA ILE A 501 -16.82 -1.15 -0.23
C ILE A 501 -16.59 -2.54 0.37
N TYR A 502 -16.77 -2.72 1.68
CA TYR A 502 -16.60 -4.02 2.34
C TYR A 502 -17.50 -5.10 1.74
N ARG A 503 -18.79 -4.82 1.55
CA ARG A 503 -19.73 -5.77 0.93
C ARG A 503 -19.30 -6.14 -0.49
N TYR A 504 -18.88 -5.16 -1.30
CA TYR A 504 -18.52 -5.38 -2.69
C TYR A 504 -17.18 -6.08 -2.86
N ILE A 505 -16.24 -5.93 -1.92
CA ILE A 505 -14.97 -6.67 -1.94
C ILE A 505 -15.24 -8.18 -2.10
N PHE A 506 -16.12 -8.75 -1.28
CA PHE A 506 -16.42 -10.18 -1.35
C PHE A 506 -17.21 -10.59 -2.59
N VAL A 507 -18.18 -9.77 -3.07
CA VAL A 507 -18.92 -10.17 -4.28
C VAL A 507 -18.02 -10.13 -5.51
N PHE A 508 -17.06 -9.20 -5.54
CA PHE A 508 -16.10 -9.10 -6.63
C PHE A 508 -15.03 -10.17 -6.58
N ILE A 509 -14.57 -10.56 -5.40
CA ILE A 509 -13.67 -11.70 -5.24
C ILE A 509 -14.29 -12.94 -5.86
N GLY A 510 -15.56 -13.24 -5.53
CA GLY A 510 -16.28 -14.38 -6.10
C GLY A 510 -16.41 -14.28 -7.63
N GLU A 511 -16.67 -13.07 -8.13
CA GLU A 511 -16.76 -12.80 -9.57
C GLU A 511 -15.40 -12.96 -10.28
N ALA A 512 -14.32 -12.45 -9.68
CA ALA A 512 -12.97 -12.56 -10.19
C ALA A 512 -12.51 -14.02 -10.23
N ILE A 513 -12.81 -14.82 -9.19
CA ILE A 513 -12.52 -16.26 -9.16
C ILE A 513 -13.27 -16.99 -10.28
N SER A 514 -14.55 -16.68 -10.49
CA SER A 514 -15.36 -17.26 -11.56
C SER A 514 -14.78 -16.96 -12.95
N ILE A 515 -14.43 -15.69 -13.21
CA ILE A 515 -13.80 -15.26 -14.47
C ILE A 515 -12.43 -15.92 -14.64
N HIS A 516 -11.59 -15.92 -13.60
CA HIS A 516 -10.27 -16.53 -13.62
C HIS A 516 -10.33 -18.03 -13.94
N ASN A 517 -11.23 -18.77 -13.30
CA ASN A 517 -11.43 -20.19 -13.57
C ASN A 517 -11.85 -20.44 -15.03
N ALA A 518 -12.75 -19.64 -15.58
CA ALA A 518 -13.14 -19.73 -16.99
C ALA A 518 -11.95 -19.45 -17.94
N GLN A 519 -11.08 -18.51 -17.59
CA GLN A 519 -9.87 -18.21 -18.37
C GLN A 519 -8.82 -19.32 -18.30
N VAL A 520 -8.62 -19.93 -17.11
CA VAL A 520 -7.74 -21.09 -16.94
C VAL A 520 -8.22 -22.26 -17.81
N MET A 521 -9.53 -22.56 -17.81
CA MET A 521 -10.11 -23.62 -18.65
C MET A 521 -9.94 -23.36 -20.15
N ARG A 522 -9.79 -22.09 -20.57
CA ARG A 522 -9.53 -21.69 -21.96
C ARG A 522 -8.03 -21.56 -22.30
N GLY A 523 -7.14 -21.88 -21.36
CA GLY A 523 -5.68 -21.77 -21.58
C GLY A 523 -5.14 -20.33 -21.56
N GLY A 524 -5.88 -19.38 -20.96
CA GLY A 524 -5.55 -17.96 -20.94
C GLY A 524 -4.21 -17.62 -20.26
N TYR A 525 -3.68 -18.52 -19.44
CA TYR A 525 -2.46 -18.29 -18.64
C TYR A 525 -1.24 -19.11 -19.11
N GLY A 526 -1.29 -19.68 -20.32
CA GLY A 526 -0.20 -20.53 -20.84
C GLY A 526 1.05 -19.77 -21.34
N SER A 527 0.96 -18.46 -21.59
CA SER A 527 2.11 -17.63 -22.02
C SER A 527 2.00 -16.23 -21.42
N PHE A 528 3.11 -15.50 -21.28
CA PHE A 528 3.10 -14.12 -20.73
C PHE A 528 2.18 -13.17 -21.52
N ARG A 529 2.11 -13.32 -22.85
CA ARG A 529 1.20 -12.53 -23.70
C ARG A 529 -0.27 -12.86 -23.43
N ASN A 530 -0.59 -14.14 -23.28
CA ASN A 530 -1.96 -14.54 -22.98
C ASN A 530 -2.33 -14.15 -21.54
N TRP A 531 -1.37 -14.19 -20.61
CA TRP A 531 -1.54 -13.77 -19.23
C TRP A 531 -1.95 -12.28 -19.15
N ILE A 532 -1.24 -11.38 -19.83
CA ILE A 532 -1.59 -9.94 -19.80
C ILE A 532 -2.95 -9.66 -20.45
N SER A 533 -3.27 -10.35 -21.56
CA SER A 533 -4.57 -10.23 -22.23
C SER A 533 -5.73 -10.74 -21.35
N SER A 534 -5.54 -11.91 -20.73
CA SER A 534 -6.51 -12.52 -19.82
C SER A 534 -6.70 -11.68 -18.56
N PHE A 535 -5.62 -11.16 -17.98
CA PHE A 535 -5.67 -10.24 -16.84
C PHE A 535 -6.44 -8.96 -17.17
N SER A 536 -6.12 -8.33 -18.30
CA SER A 536 -6.84 -7.13 -18.77
C SER A 536 -8.33 -7.40 -18.97
N MET A 537 -8.68 -8.55 -19.55
CA MET A 537 -10.07 -8.96 -19.73
C MET A 537 -10.77 -9.22 -18.40
N LEU A 538 -10.07 -9.82 -17.43
CA LEU A 538 -10.62 -10.06 -16.09
C LEU A 538 -10.90 -8.74 -15.38
N ALA A 539 -9.89 -7.86 -15.25
CA ALA A 539 -10.04 -6.56 -14.58
C ALA A 539 -11.15 -5.74 -15.22
N SER A 540 -11.22 -5.74 -16.54
CA SER A 540 -12.23 -5.05 -17.30
C SER A 540 -13.64 -5.61 -17.14
N MET A 541 -13.80 -6.93 -17.29
CA MET A 541 -15.09 -7.58 -17.13
C MET A 541 -15.60 -7.45 -15.69
N LEU A 542 -14.68 -7.51 -14.72
CA LEU A 542 -14.98 -7.25 -13.32
C LEU A 542 -15.50 -5.82 -13.16
N PHE A 543 -14.84 -4.82 -13.73
CA PHE A 543 -15.32 -3.44 -13.71
C PHE A 543 -16.71 -3.27 -14.36
N ILE A 544 -16.93 -3.85 -15.55
CA ILE A 544 -18.22 -3.71 -16.25
C ILE A 544 -19.34 -4.43 -15.49
N ARG A 545 -19.14 -5.71 -15.13
CA ARG A 545 -20.12 -6.48 -14.34
C ARG A 545 -20.39 -5.83 -13.01
N SER A 546 -19.36 -5.23 -12.43
CA SER A 546 -19.54 -4.47 -11.21
C SER A 546 -20.47 -3.29 -11.44
N TRP A 547 -20.17 -2.43 -12.41
CA TRP A 547 -20.98 -1.25 -12.70
C TRP A 547 -22.45 -1.59 -12.89
N ASP A 548 -22.76 -2.59 -13.74
CA ASP A 548 -24.13 -3.06 -13.99
C ASP A 548 -24.81 -3.56 -12.70
N ARG A 549 -24.07 -4.26 -11.84
CA ARG A 549 -24.57 -4.73 -10.54
C ARG A 549 -24.81 -3.57 -9.58
N GLY A 550 -23.99 -2.52 -9.62
CA GLY A 550 -24.18 -1.30 -8.85
C GLY A 550 -25.47 -0.58 -9.24
N GLU A 551 -25.73 -0.41 -10.53
CA GLU A 551 -26.98 0.15 -11.06
C GLU A 551 -28.20 -0.69 -10.65
N ALA A 552 -28.12 -2.01 -10.78
CA ALA A 552 -29.21 -2.91 -10.37
C ALA A 552 -29.50 -2.84 -8.86
N ILE A 553 -28.46 -2.76 -8.02
CA ILE A 553 -28.62 -2.62 -6.58
C ILE A 553 -29.25 -1.26 -6.26
N PHE A 554 -28.79 -0.19 -6.89
CA PHE A 554 -29.40 1.13 -6.71
C PHE A 554 -30.88 1.13 -7.06
N LEU A 555 -31.27 0.59 -8.22
CA LEU A 555 -32.68 0.46 -8.62
C LEU A 555 -33.50 -0.37 -7.62
N SER A 556 -32.91 -1.44 -7.06
CA SER A 556 -33.56 -2.25 -6.04
C SER A 556 -33.73 -1.52 -4.70
N MET A 557 -32.77 -0.66 -4.35
CA MET A 557 -32.82 0.17 -3.15
C MET A 557 -33.87 1.27 -3.32
N ASP A 558 -33.89 1.93 -4.48
CA ASP A 558 -34.88 2.95 -4.84
C ASP A 558 -36.32 2.38 -4.82
N SER A 559 -36.49 1.16 -5.34
CA SER A 559 -37.77 0.42 -5.26
C SER A 559 -38.22 0.14 -3.82
N ARG A 560 -37.30 0.17 -2.85
CA ARG A 560 -37.56 0.01 -1.41
C ARG A 560 -37.62 1.35 -0.67
N CYS A 561 -37.78 2.46 -1.41
CA CYS A 561 -37.84 3.82 -0.88
C CYS A 561 -36.55 4.21 -0.15
N TYR A 562 -35.39 3.90 -0.73
CA TYR A 562 -34.11 4.32 -0.18
C TYR A 562 -34.03 5.84 -0.07
N ASP A 563 -33.82 6.32 1.14
CA ASP A 563 -33.77 7.73 1.52
C ASP A 563 -32.34 8.30 1.58
N GLY A 564 -31.37 7.54 1.05
CA GLY A 564 -29.95 7.89 1.12
C GLY A 564 -29.23 7.35 2.36
N CYS A 565 -29.90 6.59 3.22
CA CYS A 565 -29.34 6.09 4.47
C CYS A 565 -29.47 4.56 4.60
N MET A 566 -28.36 3.84 4.80
CA MET A 566 -28.42 2.40 5.14
C MET A 566 -28.49 2.20 6.65
N VAL A 567 -29.60 1.61 7.12
CA VAL A 567 -29.77 1.28 8.53
C VAL A 567 -29.03 -0.01 8.85
N LEU A 568 -28.07 0.07 9.77
CA LEU A 568 -27.36 -1.08 10.33
C LEU A 568 -28.25 -1.84 11.32
N PRO A 569 -28.29 -3.18 11.28
CA PRO A 569 -28.80 -3.96 12.40
C PRO A 569 -27.89 -3.73 13.61
N GLU A 570 -28.43 -3.20 14.70
CA GLU A 570 -27.65 -2.99 15.93
C GLU A 570 -27.46 -4.33 16.65
N GLU A 571 -26.23 -4.84 16.70
CA GLU A 571 -25.89 -5.93 17.63
C GLU A 571 -25.56 -5.32 19.00
N GLU A 572 -26.52 -5.31 19.94
CA GLU A 572 -26.29 -4.82 21.32
C GLU A 572 -25.23 -5.68 22.05
N SER A 573 -23.95 -5.28 21.97
CA SER A 573 -22.89 -5.80 22.81
C SER A 573 -22.67 -4.86 24.00
N ARG A 574 -23.10 -5.30 25.20
CA ARG A 574 -22.87 -4.54 26.44
C ARG A 574 -21.53 -4.88 27.05
N ALA A 575 -20.76 -3.84 27.41
CA ALA A 575 -19.48 -4.01 28.10
C ALA A 575 -19.68 -4.63 29.48
N THR A 576 -19.04 -5.76 29.74
CA THR A 576 -19.00 -6.33 31.09
C THR A 576 -18.00 -5.53 31.95
N PRO A 577 -18.30 -5.27 33.23
CA PRO A 577 -17.38 -4.53 34.11
C PRO A 577 -16.01 -5.20 34.22
N VAL A 578 -15.97 -6.54 34.15
CA VAL A 578 -14.73 -7.33 34.14
C VAL A 578 -13.87 -7.03 32.92
N SER A 579 -14.47 -6.97 31.71
CA SER A 579 -13.71 -6.65 30.49
C SER A 579 -13.13 -5.24 30.52
N VAL A 580 -13.87 -4.25 31.03
CA VAL A 580 -13.38 -2.87 31.15
C VAL A 580 -12.25 -2.80 32.18
N PHE A 581 -12.40 -3.48 33.32
CA PHE A 581 -11.36 -3.54 34.35
C PHE A 581 -10.07 -4.21 33.84
N ALA A 582 -10.18 -5.32 33.11
CA ALA A 582 -9.01 -6.00 32.54
C ALA A 582 -8.25 -5.12 31.54
N VAL A 583 -8.97 -4.46 30.62
CA VAL A 583 -8.37 -3.56 29.62
C VAL A 583 -7.72 -2.35 30.28
N THR A 584 -8.41 -1.73 31.24
CA THR A 584 -7.87 -0.56 31.97
C THR A 584 -6.63 -0.93 32.78
N MET A 585 -6.64 -2.05 33.51
CA MET A 585 -5.46 -2.53 34.25
C MET A 585 -4.26 -2.81 33.34
N PHE A 586 -4.48 -3.45 32.19
CA PHE A 586 -3.42 -3.70 31.23
C PHE A 586 -2.83 -2.39 30.67
N LEU A 587 -3.69 -1.44 30.25
CA LEU A 587 -3.22 -0.16 29.72
C LEU A 587 -2.48 0.67 30.78
N VAL A 588 -2.94 0.65 32.03
CA VAL A 588 -2.23 1.30 33.15
C VAL A 588 -0.87 0.65 33.38
N ALA A 589 -0.78 -0.68 33.37
CA ALA A 589 0.49 -1.39 33.52
C ALA A 589 1.47 -1.06 32.38
N ALA A 590 1.00 -1.07 31.13
CA ALA A 590 1.82 -0.70 29.97
C ALA A 590 2.27 0.76 30.03
N PHE A 591 1.41 1.67 30.49
CA PHE A 591 1.72 3.09 30.65
C PHE A 591 2.71 3.35 31.80
N LEU A 592 2.60 2.64 32.92
CA LEU A 592 3.57 2.72 34.02
C LEU A 592 4.95 2.21 33.59
N LEU A 593 5.00 1.12 32.82
CA LEU A 593 6.25 0.64 32.23
C LEU A 593 6.86 1.65 31.26
N LEU A 594 6.03 2.33 30.44
CA LEU A 594 6.49 3.42 29.58
C LEU A 594 7.10 4.57 30.39
N ILE A 595 6.43 5.03 31.46
CA ILE A 595 6.96 6.07 32.35
C ILE A 595 8.29 5.63 32.97
N PHE A 596 8.37 4.37 33.37
CA PHE A 596 9.60 3.81 33.92
C PHE A 596 10.73 3.84 32.89
N GLU A 597 10.50 3.39 31.65
CA GLU A 597 11.50 3.47 30.57
C GLU A 597 12.00 4.89 30.33
N TRP A 598 11.08 5.86 30.27
CA TRP A 598 11.41 7.29 30.11
C TRP A 598 12.24 7.88 31.25
N ARG A 599 12.35 7.19 32.40
CA ARG A 599 13.20 7.63 33.51
C ARG A 599 14.65 7.15 33.37
N PHE A 600 14.91 6.15 32.52
CA PHE A 600 16.26 5.61 32.26
C PHE A 600 16.93 6.17 31.01
N VAL A 601 16.19 6.93 30.19
CA VAL A 601 16.66 7.64 29.01
C VAL A 601 16.72 9.12 29.33
#